data_AF-A0A8D8HB27-F1
#
_entry.id   AF-A0A8D8HB27-F1
#
_cell.length_a   1.000
_cell.length_b   1.000
_cell.length_c   1.000
_cell.angle_alpha   90.00
_cell.angle_beta   90.00
_cell.angle_gamma   90.00
#
_symmetry.space_group_name_H-M   'P 1'
#
loop_
_entity.id
_entity.type
_entity.pdbx_description
1 polymer ?
#
loop_
_entity_poly.entity_id
_entity_poly.type
_entity_poly.pdbx_seq_one_letter_code
_entity_poly.pdbx_strand_id
1 'polypeptide(L)'
;CITMEGWTAILYWTNDALGSTFNWIYFVPLIVLGSFFMLNLVLGVLSGEFAKEREKVENRQEFLKLRRQQQLEKELNGYVEWICKAEEVILAEERTTEEERMHIMDARRRAAAKRKKLKNLGKSKSTDTEEDDADEDCGDDGYLKSKVKTQGKCKGFWRAEKRFRFWIRHTVKTQWFSWF
;
A
#
# COMPACT_ATOMS: atom_id res chain seq x y z
N CYS A 1 8.03 -6.38 -39.44
CA CYS A 1 6.63 -5.91 -39.20
C CYS A 1 6.33 -5.54 -37.75
N ILE A 2 7.31 -5.33 -36.87
CA ILE A 2 7.07 -5.21 -35.41
C ILE A 2 6.79 -3.76 -34.98
N THR A 3 7.23 -2.76 -35.74
CA THR A 3 6.98 -1.33 -35.48
C THR A 3 5.58 -0.85 -35.92
N MET A 4 4.69 -1.75 -36.36
CA MET A 4 3.38 -1.43 -36.97
C MET A 4 3.41 -0.49 -38.19
N GLU A 5 4.58 -0.05 -38.65
CA GLU A 5 4.74 0.66 -39.91
C GLU A 5 5.16 -0.30 -41.05
N GLY A 6 4.58 -0.11 -42.24
CA GLY A 6 4.96 -0.83 -43.46
C GLY A 6 4.62 -2.33 -43.51
N TRP A 7 3.99 -2.90 -42.48
CA TRP A 7 3.64 -4.33 -42.47
C TRP A 7 2.59 -4.71 -43.52
N THR A 8 1.69 -3.77 -43.84
CA THR A 8 0.68 -3.94 -44.89
C THR A 8 1.32 -4.03 -46.28
N ALA A 9 2.35 -3.22 -46.57
CA ALA A 9 3.09 -3.27 -47.83
C ALA A 9 3.79 -4.62 -48.02
N ILE A 10 4.41 -5.15 -46.95
CA ILE A 10 5.03 -6.47 -46.95
C ILE A 10 3.98 -7.56 -47.14
N LEU A 11 2.82 -7.44 -46.49
CA LEU A 11 1.70 -8.36 -46.69
C LEU A 11 1.22 -8.36 -48.15
N TYR A 12 1.11 -7.19 -48.79
CA TYR A 12 0.71 -7.10 -50.19
C TYR A 12 1.74 -7.73 -51.14
N TRP A 13 3.05 -7.52 -50.94
CA TRP A 13 4.08 -8.20 -51.73
C TRP A 13 4.07 -9.71 -51.54
N THR A 14 3.80 -10.18 -50.32
CA THR A 14 3.73 -11.62 -50.02
C THR A 14 2.47 -12.25 -50.61
N ASN A 15 1.38 -11.47 -50.66
CA ASN A 15 0.12 -11.86 -51.28
C ASN A 15 0.26 -12.02 -52.80
N ASP A 16 0.98 -11.10 -53.46
CA ASP A 16 1.24 -11.15 -54.90
C ASP A 16 2.17 -12.32 -55.28
N ALA A 17 3.08 -12.73 -54.39
CA ALA A 17 4.02 -13.83 -54.64
C ALA A 17 3.48 -15.24 -54.28
N LEU A 18 2.67 -15.36 -53.22
CA LEU A 18 2.24 -16.66 -52.66
C LEU A 18 0.71 -16.85 -52.60
N GLY A 19 -0.07 -15.83 -52.97
CA GLY A 19 -1.53 -15.83 -52.93
C GLY A 19 -2.14 -15.37 -51.60
N SER A 20 -3.37 -14.83 -51.66
CA SER A 20 -4.01 -14.12 -50.55
C SER A 20 -4.55 -15.02 -49.43
N THR A 21 -4.79 -16.29 -49.73
CA THR A 21 -5.73 -17.11 -48.97
C THR A 21 -5.21 -17.47 -47.58
N PHE A 22 -3.89 -17.67 -47.43
CA PHE A 22 -3.27 -18.09 -46.17
C PHE A 22 -2.41 -17.02 -45.50
N ASN A 23 -1.93 -16.01 -46.25
CA ASN A 23 -1.03 -14.98 -45.72
C ASN A 23 -1.62 -14.22 -44.53
N TRP A 24 -2.92 -13.89 -44.55
CA TRP A 24 -3.55 -13.17 -43.43
C TRP A 24 -3.57 -13.98 -42.12
N ILE A 25 -3.68 -15.32 -42.20
CA ILE A 25 -3.69 -16.22 -41.03
C ILE A 25 -2.33 -16.25 -40.34
N TYR A 26 -1.24 -15.99 -41.07
CA TYR A 26 0.11 -15.91 -40.49
C TYR A 26 0.44 -14.51 -39.97
N PHE A 27 0.19 -13.47 -40.77
CA PHE A 27 0.61 -12.11 -40.43
C PHE A 27 -0.21 -11.49 -39.30
N VAL A 28 -1.53 -11.73 -39.23
CA VAL A 28 -2.40 -11.13 -38.20
C VAL A 28 -2.01 -11.59 -36.78
N PRO A 29 -1.93 -12.89 -36.45
CA PRO A 29 -1.52 -13.31 -35.11
C PRO A 29 -0.06 -12.97 -34.80
N LEU A 30 0.84 -12.99 -35.80
CA LEU A 30 2.24 -12.62 -35.62
C LEU A 30 2.38 -11.14 -35.20
N ILE A 31 1.59 -10.24 -35.79
CA ILE A 31 1.59 -8.81 -35.43
C ILE A 31 0.95 -8.60 -34.06
N VAL A 32 -0.17 -9.27 -33.77
CA VAL A 32 -0.86 -9.15 -32.47
C VAL A 32 0.01 -9.67 -31.33
N LEU A 33 0.59 -10.86 -31.47
CA LEU A 33 1.47 -11.46 -30.46
C LEU A 33 2.79 -10.69 -30.34
N GLY A 34 3.41 -10.30 -31.47
CA GLY A 34 4.67 -9.56 -31.48
C GLY A 34 4.55 -8.16 -30.88
N SER A 35 3.46 -7.44 -31.16
CA SER A 35 3.23 -6.11 -30.58
C SER A 35 2.88 -6.19 -29.09
N PHE A 36 2.05 -7.16 -28.67
CA PHE A 36 1.76 -7.38 -27.26
C PHE A 36 3.02 -7.74 -26.47
N PHE A 37 3.89 -8.59 -27.03
CA PHE A 37 5.18 -8.90 -26.43
C PHE A 37 6.08 -7.67 -26.33
N MET A 38 6.27 -6.90 -27.40
CA MET A 38 7.10 -5.68 -27.37
C MET A 38 6.58 -4.63 -26.38
N LEU A 39 5.26 -4.44 -26.31
CA LEU A 39 4.63 -3.54 -25.33
C LEU A 39 4.86 -4.03 -23.89
N ASN A 40 4.60 -5.31 -23.61
CA ASN A 40 4.81 -5.86 -22.27
C ASN A 40 6.28 -5.94 -21.88
N LEU A 41 7.19 -6.14 -22.83
CA LEU A 41 8.64 -6.13 -22.59
C LEU A 41 9.08 -4.72 -22.18
N VAL A 42 8.66 -3.69 -22.92
CA VAL A 42 8.98 -2.29 -22.56
C VAL A 42 8.36 -1.93 -21.22
N LEU A 43 7.09 -2.28 -20.98
CA LEU A 43 6.44 -2.07 -19.69
C LEU A 43 7.12 -2.86 -18.57
N GLY A 44 7.62 -4.07 -18.83
CA GLY A 44 8.33 -4.90 -17.87
C GLY A 44 9.69 -4.32 -17.50
N VAL A 45 10.47 -3.85 -18.48
CA VAL A 45 11.75 -3.17 -18.26
C VAL A 45 11.52 -1.87 -17.50
N LEU A 46 10.57 -1.04 -17.92
CA LEU A 46 10.22 0.20 -17.22
C LEU A 46 9.69 -0.08 -15.81
N SER A 47 8.86 -1.10 -15.63
CA SER A 47 8.35 -1.50 -14.31
C SER A 47 9.47 -2.00 -13.41
N GLY A 48 10.45 -2.74 -13.94
CA GLY A 48 11.63 -3.19 -13.20
C GLY A 48 12.56 -2.04 -12.83
N GLU A 49 12.81 -1.13 -13.78
CA GLU A 49 13.61 0.10 -13.55
C GLU A 49 12.96 1.00 -12.50
N PHE A 50 11.64 1.22 -12.59
CA PHE A 50 10.90 2.03 -11.61
C PHE A 50 10.79 1.34 -10.26
N ALA A 51 10.61 0.02 -10.20
CA ALA A 51 10.61 -0.71 -8.94
C ALA A 51 11.95 -0.56 -8.22
N LYS A 52 13.06 -0.70 -8.97
CA LYS A 52 14.42 -0.54 -8.44
C LYS A 52 14.70 0.89 -7.96
N GLU A 53 14.21 1.91 -8.68
CA GLU A 53 14.36 3.30 -8.25
C GLU A 53 13.46 3.63 -7.04
N ARG A 54 12.22 3.10 -7.00
CA ARG A 54 11.29 3.26 -5.86
C ARG A 54 11.83 2.63 -4.58
N GLU A 55 12.36 1.41 -4.66
CA GLU A 55 12.95 0.69 -3.52
C GLU A 55 14.11 1.46 -2.89
N LYS A 56 14.96 2.08 -3.72
CA LYS A 56 16.08 2.91 -3.24
C LYS A 56 15.63 4.19 -2.54
N VAL A 57 14.56 4.82 -3.03
CA VAL A 57 13.99 6.03 -2.42
C VAL A 57 13.31 5.70 -1.11
N GLU A 58 12.57 4.59 -1.05
CA GLU A 58 11.86 4.15 0.16
C GLU A 58 12.83 3.77 1.28
N ASN A 59 13.86 2.96 1.01
CA ASN A 59 14.89 2.61 1.99
C ASN A 59 15.61 3.83 2.58
N ARG A 60 15.85 4.88 1.77
CA ARG A 60 16.44 6.13 2.27
C ARG A 60 15.49 6.89 3.18
N GLN A 61 14.20 6.92 2.84
CA GLN A 61 13.20 7.58 3.66
C GLN A 61 13.01 6.86 4.99
N GLU A 62 12.95 5.53 4.99
CA GLU A 62 12.85 4.72 6.20
C GLU A 62 14.07 4.91 7.11
N PHE A 63 15.28 4.91 6.56
CA PHE A 63 16.50 5.16 7.35
C PHE A 63 16.50 6.54 8.02
N LEU A 64 16.07 7.58 7.30
CA LEU A 64 15.97 8.93 7.85
C LEU A 64 14.88 9.06 8.91
N LYS A 65 13.73 8.41 8.71
CA LYS A 65 12.66 8.33 9.71
C LYS A 65 13.15 7.64 10.98
N LEU A 66 13.82 6.49 10.84
CA LEU A 66 14.36 5.73 11.97
C LEU A 66 15.39 6.55 12.76
N ARG A 67 16.31 7.25 12.06
CA ARG A 67 17.28 8.15 12.72
C ARG A 67 16.61 9.29 13.47
N ARG A 68 15.58 9.93 12.90
CA ARG A 68 14.82 10.97 13.60
C ARG A 68 14.14 10.43 14.84
N GLN A 69 13.57 9.24 14.75
CA GLN A 69 12.87 8.62 15.87
C GLN A 69 13.83 8.26 17.01
N GLN A 70 15.00 7.71 16.71
CA GLN A 70 16.04 7.46 17.72
C GLN A 70 16.53 8.74 18.39
N GLN A 71 16.67 9.83 17.64
CA GLN A 71 17.07 11.12 18.20
C GLN A 71 15.98 11.66 19.14
N LEU A 72 14.71 11.65 18.70
CA LEU A 72 13.57 12.05 19.51
C LEU A 72 13.43 11.20 20.78
N GLU A 73 13.65 9.89 20.70
CA GLU A 73 13.62 9.01 21.87
C GLU A 73 14.73 9.34 22.88
N LYS A 74 15.95 9.66 22.40
CA LYS A 74 17.04 10.09 23.27
C LYS A 74 16.75 11.43 23.95
N GLU A 75 16.26 12.40 23.18
CA GLU A 75 15.88 13.72 23.70
C GLU A 75 14.74 13.59 24.72
N LEU A 76 13.70 12.80 24.40
CA LEU A 76 12.59 12.53 25.31
C LEU A 76 13.04 11.85 26.61
N ASN A 77 13.90 10.83 26.50
CA ASN A 77 14.41 10.15 27.69
C ASN A 77 15.25 11.09 28.56
N GLY A 78 16.02 11.98 27.94
CA GLY A 78 16.70 13.07 28.65
C GLY A 78 15.73 14.00 29.36
N TYR A 79 14.67 14.47 28.69
CA TYR A 79 13.66 15.32 29.34
C TYR A 79 12.97 14.62 30.52
N VAL A 80 12.65 13.34 30.39
CA VAL A 80 12.05 12.54 31.48
C VAL A 80 12.99 12.45 32.68
N GLU A 81 14.29 12.23 32.45
CA GLU A 81 15.28 12.17 33.53
C GLU A 81 15.38 13.50 34.27
N TRP A 82 15.42 14.62 33.53
CA TRP A 82 15.43 15.96 34.12
C TRP A 82 14.17 16.25 34.94
N ILE A 83 12.99 15.86 34.45
CA ILE A 83 11.72 16.01 35.18
C ILE A 83 11.74 15.16 36.46
N CYS A 84 12.13 13.89 36.38
CA CYS A 84 12.24 13.02 37.55
C CYS A 84 13.20 13.59 38.59
N LYS A 85 14.35 14.13 38.16
CA LYS A 85 15.33 14.76 39.04
C LYS A 85 14.75 15.98 39.76
N ALA A 86 14.02 16.82 39.03
CA ALA A 86 13.34 17.98 39.60
C ALA A 86 12.25 17.56 40.60
N GLU A 87 11.42 16.57 40.26
CA GLU A 87 10.40 16.01 41.15
C GLU A 87 11.02 15.46 42.45
N GLU A 88 12.14 14.75 42.37
CA GLU A 88 12.85 14.22 43.54
C GLU A 88 13.35 15.33 44.47
N VAL A 89 13.89 16.42 43.91
CA VAL A 89 14.35 17.57 44.69
C VAL A 89 13.17 18.28 45.37
N ILE A 90 12.07 18.49 44.66
CA ILE A 90 10.84 19.10 45.21
C ILE A 90 10.29 18.23 46.36
N LEU A 91 10.26 16.90 46.18
CA LEU A 91 9.80 16.00 47.23
C LEU A 91 10.72 16.01 48.47
N ALA A 92 12.03 16.17 48.28
CA ALA A 92 13.02 16.24 49.34
C ALA A 92 13.06 17.59 50.09
N GLU A 93 12.58 18.69 49.47
CA GLU A 93 12.65 20.02 50.07
C GLU A 93 11.54 20.26 51.10
N GLU A 94 11.89 20.34 52.39
CA GLU A 94 10.96 20.41 53.54
C GLU A 94 9.95 21.58 53.50
N ARG A 95 10.14 22.59 52.63
CA ARG A 95 9.27 23.77 52.51
C ARG A 95 8.06 23.61 51.58
N THR A 96 7.96 22.54 50.79
CA THR A 96 6.85 22.36 49.85
C THR A 96 5.57 21.92 50.55
N THR A 97 4.43 22.49 50.17
CA THR A 97 3.11 22.14 50.73
C THR A 97 2.80 20.65 50.55
N GLU A 98 2.21 20.01 51.58
CA GLU A 98 1.82 18.58 51.56
C GLU A 98 0.96 18.23 50.34
N GLU A 99 0.13 19.18 49.90
CA GLU A 99 -0.71 19.06 48.71
C GLU A 99 0.11 18.89 47.42
N GLU A 100 1.18 19.66 47.23
CA GLU A 100 2.05 19.57 46.04
C GLU A 100 2.77 18.22 46.00
N ARG A 101 3.22 17.72 47.15
CA ARG A 101 3.83 16.39 47.28
C ARG A 101 2.84 15.28 46.91
N MET A 102 1.59 15.39 47.38
CA MET A 102 0.52 14.43 47.07
C MET A 102 0.18 14.44 45.58
N HIS A 103 0.10 15.62 44.95
CA HIS A 103 -0.16 15.76 43.52
C HIS A 103 0.95 15.13 42.64
N ILE A 104 2.23 15.31 43.01
CA ILE A 104 3.37 14.70 42.30
C ILE A 104 3.33 13.17 42.43
N MET A 105 3.09 12.64 43.63
CA MET A 105 2.97 11.20 43.86
C MET A 105 1.81 10.56 43.08
N ASP A 106 0.65 11.24 43.03
CA ASP A 106 -0.51 10.77 42.25
C ASP A 106 -0.27 10.83 40.74
N ALA A 107 0.44 11.84 40.26
CA ALA A 107 0.86 11.92 38.87
C ALA A 107 1.78 10.74 38.50
N ARG A 108 2.75 10.41 39.35
CA ARG A 108 3.65 9.25 39.19
C ARG A 108 2.88 7.93 39.16
N ARG A 109 1.91 7.75 40.06
CA ARG A 109 1.03 6.57 40.10
C ARG A 109 0.20 6.42 38.83
N ARG A 110 -0.39 7.52 38.34
CA ARG A 110 -1.17 7.55 37.08
C ARG A 110 -0.30 7.26 35.86
N ALA A 111 0.90 7.84 35.77
CA ALA A 111 1.84 7.58 34.69
C ALA A 111 2.31 6.10 34.67
N ALA A 112 2.64 5.54 35.83
CA ALA A 112 3.01 4.14 35.96
C ALA A 112 1.86 3.18 35.56
N ALA A 113 0.61 3.51 35.93
CA ALA A 113 -0.56 2.75 35.52
C ALA A 113 -0.78 2.78 33.99
N LYS A 114 -0.63 3.94 33.35
CA LYS A 114 -0.72 4.08 31.89
C LYS A 114 0.35 3.26 31.17
N ARG A 115 1.61 3.29 31.65
CA ARG A 115 2.71 2.50 31.07
C ARG A 115 2.49 0.99 31.17
N LYS A 116 1.93 0.51 32.30
CA LYS A 116 1.55 -0.90 32.46
C LYS A 116 0.44 -1.29 31.47
N LYS A 117 -0.60 -0.47 31.31
CA LYS A 117 -1.67 -0.71 30.33
C LYS A 117 -1.13 -0.79 28.90
N LEU A 118 -0.25 0.13 28.50
CA LEU A 118 0.33 0.13 27.15
C LEU A 118 1.17 -1.14 26.87
N LYS A 119 1.95 -1.60 27.87
CA LYS A 119 2.71 -2.86 27.75
C LYS A 119 1.81 -4.09 27.66
N ASN A 120 0.71 -4.13 28.41
CA ASN A 120 -0.25 -5.23 28.34
C ASN A 120 -0.99 -5.24 27.00
N LEU A 121 -1.41 -4.08 26.50
CA LEU A 121 -2.09 -3.94 25.21
C LEU A 121 -1.19 -4.35 24.04
N GLY A 122 0.09 -3.97 24.07
CA GLY A 122 1.07 -4.40 23.07
C GLY A 122 1.36 -5.90 23.11
N LYS A 123 1.23 -6.55 24.28
CA LYS A 123 1.41 -8.00 24.42
C LYS A 123 0.21 -8.79 23.89
N SER A 124 -1.00 -8.27 24.03
CA SER A 124 -2.21 -8.87 23.45
C SER A 124 -2.28 -8.72 21.94
N LYS A 125 -1.72 -7.64 21.36
CA LYS A 125 -1.69 -7.42 19.90
C LYS A 125 -0.64 -8.27 19.16
N SER A 126 0.30 -8.89 19.86
CA SER A 126 1.38 -9.68 19.26
C SER A 126 1.05 -11.18 19.13
N THR A 127 -0.10 -11.64 19.63
CA THR A 127 -0.43 -13.08 19.69
C THR A 127 -1.69 -13.47 18.93
N ASP A 128 -2.23 -12.60 18.07
CA ASP A 128 -3.36 -12.99 17.25
C ASP A 128 -3.39 -12.26 15.90
N THR A 129 -3.51 -13.10 14.86
CA THR A 129 -4.23 -12.86 13.61
C THR A 129 -3.52 -12.10 12.47
N GLU A 130 -3.12 -12.89 11.48
CA GLU A 130 -3.08 -12.58 10.05
C GLU A 130 -4.42 -11.98 9.59
N GLU A 131 -4.37 -11.00 8.67
CA GLU A 131 -5.50 -10.50 7.84
C GLU A 131 -6.76 -9.96 8.56
N ASP A 132 -6.89 -8.63 8.66
CA ASP A 132 -8.01 -7.90 8.06
C ASP A 132 -7.82 -6.38 8.20
N ASP A 133 -7.94 -5.68 7.06
CA ASP A 133 -8.11 -4.23 7.00
C ASP A 133 -9.48 -3.86 7.56
N ALA A 134 -9.51 -3.13 8.68
CA ALA A 134 -10.68 -2.38 9.11
C ALA A 134 -10.23 -1.03 9.69
N ASP A 135 -10.38 0.00 8.86
CA ASP A 135 -10.35 1.40 9.26
C ASP A 135 -11.39 1.65 10.37
N GLU A 136 -10.94 1.90 11.60
CA GLU A 136 -11.77 2.53 12.64
C GLU A 136 -11.56 4.05 12.58
N ASP A 137 -12.40 4.73 11.79
CA ASP A 137 -12.64 6.16 11.93
C ASP A 137 -13.68 6.39 13.03
N CYS A 138 -13.26 7.09 14.08
CA CYS A 138 -14.08 7.49 15.21
C CYS A 138 -14.75 8.83 14.85
N GLY A 139 -16.06 8.80 14.56
CA GLY A 139 -16.82 10.00 14.23
C GLY A 139 -18.32 9.81 14.49
N ASP A 140 -18.72 10.15 15.71
CA ASP A 140 -20.10 10.50 16.08
C ASP A 140 -20.57 11.71 15.26
N ASP A 141 -21.61 11.55 14.44
CA ASP A 141 -22.62 12.61 14.25
C ASP A 141 -23.89 12.06 13.57
N GLY A 142 -25.02 12.41 14.16
CA GLY A 142 -26.34 12.08 13.66
C GLY A 142 -26.79 13.02 12.53
N TYR A 143 -27.95 12.68 11.96
CA TYR A 143 -28.80 13.49 11.08
C TYR A 143 -28.59 13.38 9.56
N LEU A 144 -29.58 12.72 8.95
CA LEU A 144 -30.18 12.99 7.65
C LEU A 144 -29.29 12.84 6.39
N LYS A 145 -29.39 11.68 5.73
CA LYS A 145 -29.38 11.67 4.26
C LYS A 145 -30.29 10.60 3.64
N SER A 146 -31.27 11.11 2.90
CA SER A 146 -32.31 10.39 2.17
C SER A 146 -31.78 9.29 1.25
N LYS A 147 -32.41 8.14 1.37
CA LYS A 147 -32.23 6.96 0.52
C LYS A 147 -32.83 7.23 -0.88
N VAL A 148 -31.99 7.61 -1.83
CA VAL A 148 -32.37 7.61 -3.26
C VAL A 148 -32.45 6.16 -3.73
N LYS A 149 -33.68 5.67 -3.94
CA LYS A 149 -33.96 4.41 -4.65
C LYS A 149 -33.77 4.66 -6.15
N THR A 150 -32.60 4.31 -6.69
CA THR A 150 -32.42 4.16 -8.14
C THR A 150 -32.62 2.71 -8.55
N GLN A 151 -33.64 2.54 -9.38
CA GLN A 151 -34.28 1.32 -9.81
C GLN A 151 -33.36 0.43 -10.68
N GLY A 152 -32.98 -0.73 -10.15
CA GLY A 152 -33.32 -2.03 -10.77
C GLY A 152 -32.75 -2.49 -12.12
N LYS A 153 -31.86 -1.79 -12.85
CA LYS A 153 -31.37 -2.31 -14.16
C LYS A 153 -29.84 -2.42 -14.36
N CYS A 154 -29.00 -1.90 -13.47
CA CYS A 154 -27.53 -1.94 -13.66
C CYS A 154 -26.81 -3.08 -12.92
N LYS A 155 -27.46 -3.88 -12.07
CA LYS A 155 -26.76 -4.95 -11.31
C LYS A 155 -26.35 -6.16 -12.17
N GLY A 156 -27.06 -6.42 -13.27
CA GLY A 156 -26.77 -7.51 -14.20
C GLY A 156 -25.64 -7.16 -15.15
N PHE A 157 -25.70 -5.95 -15.74
CA PHE A 157 -24.65 -5.41 -16.59
C PHE A 157 -23.31 -5.25 -15.86
N TRP A 158 -23.31 -4.72 -14.63
CA TRP A 158 -22.11 -4.64 -13.81
C TRP A 158 -21.53 -6.01 -13.40
N ARG A 159 -22.38 -7.04 -13.25
CA ARG A 159 -21.92 -8.42 -12.99
C ARG A 159 -21.33 -9.07 -14.25
N ALA A 160 -21.93 -8.85 -15.41
CA ALA A 160 -21.42 -9.32 -16.69
C ALA A 160 -20.10 -8.64 -17.07
N GLU A 161 -20.00 -7.31 -16.86
CA GLU A 161 -18.77 -6.55 -17.07
C GLU A 161 -17.66 -7.00 -16.10
N LYS A 162 -17.98 -7.23 -14.82
CA LYS A 162 -17.01 -7.78 -13.86
C LYS A 162 -16.56 -9.18 -14.25
N ARG A 163 -17.45 -10.05 -14.71
CA ARG A 163 -17.11 -11.40 -15.18
C ARG A 163 -16.27 -11.38 -16.45
N PHE A 164 -16.56 -10.48 -17.39
CA PHE A 164 -15.78 -10.32 -18.61
C PHE A 164 -14.38 -9.76 -18.32
N ARG A 165 -14.27 -8.73 -17.46
CA ARG A 165 -12.99 -8.22 -16.98
C ARG A 165 -12.21 -9.28 -16.20
N PHE A 166 -12.88 -10.11 -15.40
CA PHE A 166 -12.24 -11.21 -14.69
C PHE A 166 -11.79 -12.31 -15.65
N TRP A 167 -12.57 -12.66 -16.67
CA TRP A 167 -12.23 -13.66 -17.68
C TRP A 167 -11.09 -13.20 -18.58
N ILE A 168 -11.03 -11.92 -18.95
CA ILE A 168 -9.88 -11.31 -19.64
C ILE A 168 -8.65 -11.35 -18.73
N ARG A 169 -8.77 -10.94 -17.46
CA ARG A 169 -7.63 -11.02 -16.52
C ARG A 169 -7.18 -12.45 -16.27
N HIS A 170 -8.10 -13.41 -16.25
CA HIS A 170 -7.81 -14.81 -16.00
C HIS A 170 -7.22 -15.49 -17.23
N THR A 171 -7.67 -15.16 -18.45
CA THR A 171 -7.04 -15.63 -19.71
C THR A 171 -5.65 -15.04 -19.93
N VAL A 172 -5.44 -13.79 -19.48
CA VAL A 172 -4.11 -13.14 -19.47
C VAL A 172 -3.23 -13.66 -18.32
N LYS A 173 -3.81 -14.21 -17.24
CA LYS A 173 -3.08 -14.81 -16.10
C LYS A 173 -2.98 -16.33 -16.12
N THR A 174 -3.67 -17.04 -17.00
CA THR A 174 -3.50 -18.49 -17.13
C THR A 174 -2.08 -18.79 -17.57
N GLN A 175 -1.39 -19.53 -16.72
CA GLN A 175 -0.01 -20.00 -16.82
C GLN A 175 0.24 -20.81 -18.10
N TRP A 176 0.36 -20.15 -19.24
CA TRP A 176 0.95 -20.70 -20.46
C TRP A 176 2.05 -19.81 -21.05
N PHE A 177 2.23 -18.59 -20.54
CA PHE A 177 3.19 -17.61 -21.07
C PHE A 177 4.30 -17.19 -20.08
N SER A 178 4.38 -17.83 -18.91
CA SER A 178 5.49 -17.65 -17.97
C SER A 178 6.49 -18.82 -18.00
N TRP A 179 6.25 -19.80 -18.86
CA TRP A 179 7.08 -21.00 -19.08
C TRP A 179 7.20 -21.33 -20.58
N PHE A 180 7.24 -20.30 -21.42
CA PHE A 180 7.82 -20.29 -22.77
C PHE A 180 8.30 -18.87 -23.07
#